data_AF-A0A7C5KNG7-F1
#
_entry.id   AF-A0A7C5KNG7-F1
#
_cell.length_a   1.000
_cell.length_b   1.000
_cell.length_c   1.000
_cell.angle_alpha   90.00
_cell.angle_beta   90.00
_cell.angle_gamma   90.00
#
_symmetry.space_group_name_H-M   'P 1'
#
loop_
_entity.id
_entity.type
_entity.pdbx_description
1 polymer ?
#
loop_
_entity_poly.entity_id
_entity_poly.type
_entity_poly.pdbx_seq_one_letter_code
_entity_poly.pdbx_strand_id
1 'polypeptide(L)' 'PPDRLVAAGFGEFQPIDKADTEEAKAINRRIELKLTEK' A
#
# COMPACT_ATOMS: atom_id res chain seq x y z
N PRO A 1 -7.37 -19.09 -9.16
CA PRO A 1 -6.30 -19.11 -10.17
C PRO A 1 -5.15 -18.18 -9.75
N PRO A 2 -3.91 -18.68 -9.64
CA PRO A 2 -2.76 -17.87 -9.21
C PRO A 2 -2.49 -16.67 -10.15
N ASP A 3 -2.87 -16.79 -11.42
CA ASP A 3 -2.87 -15.78 -12.48
C ASP A 3 -3.80 -14.58 -12.23
N ARG A 4 -4.65 -14.62 -11.19
CA ARG A 4 -5.51 -13.48 -10.79
C ARG A 4 -5.00 -12.71 -9.58
N LEU A 5 -3.79 -13.00 -9.10
CA LEU A 5 -3.16 -12.32 -7.98
C LEU A 5 -1.88 -11.63 -8.46
N VAL A 6 -1.74 -10.35 -8.15
CA VAL A 6 -0.52 -9.58 -8.39
C VAL A 6 0.00 -9.10 -7.03
N ALA A 7 1.27 -9.38 -6.74
CA ALA A 7 1.99 -8.80 -5.62
C ALA A 7 2.87 -7.65 -6.12
N ALA A 8 2.63 -6.44 -5.61
CA ALA A 8 3.38 -5.24 -5.97
C ALA A 8 3.88 -4.51 -4.70
N GLY A 9 5.09 -3.95 -4.78
CA GLY A 9 5.68 -3.14 -3.71
C GLY A 9 5.88 -1.70 -4.17
N PHE A 10 5.36 -0.75 -3.39
CA PHE A 10 5.43 0.69 -3.69
C PHE A 10 6.36 1.49 -2.77
N GLY A 11 6.92 0.85 -1.72
CA GLY A 11 7.81 1.50 -0.77
C GLY A 11 7.21 2.76 -0.16
N GLU A 12 8.02 3.81 -0.07
CA GLU A 12 7.63 5.12 0.49
C GLU A 12 6.98 6.07 -0.54
N PHE A 13 6.84 5.66 -1.80
CA PHE A 13 6.47 6.57 -2.89
C PHE A 13 4.96 6.86 -3.00
N GLN A 14 4.13 6.21 -2.17
CA GLN A 14 2.68 6.47 -2.09
C GLN A 14 2.21 6.63 -0.62
N PRO A 15 2.64 7.72 0.05
CA PRO A 15 2.23 7.98 1.43
C PRO A 15 0.76 8.40 1.50
N ILE A 16 0.04 7.89 2.50
CA ILE A 16 -1.29 8.41 2.87
C ILE A 16 -1.11 9.75 3.60
N ASP A 17 -0.16 9.77 4.54
CA ASP A 17 0.20 10.96 5.30
C ASP A 17 1.63 11.37 4.96
N LYS A 18 1.83 12.62 4.56
CA LYS A 18 3.13 13.17 4.14
C LYS A 18 3.92 13.76 5.30
N ALA A 19 3.35 13.84 6.50
CA ALA A 19 4.06 14.36 7.66
C ALA A 19 5.25 13.45 8.02
N ASP A 20 6.33 14.05 8.52
CA ASP A 20 7.48 13.33 9.07
C ASP A 20 7.33 13.18 10.59
N THR A 21 6.29 12.45 10.99
CA THR A 21 6.05 12.09 12.39
C THR A 21 5.99 10.58 12.53
N GLU A 22 6.19 10.07 13.75
CA GLU A 22 6.12 8.64 14.00
C GLU A 22 4.70 8.08 13.77
N GLU A 23 3.68 8.89 14.01
CA GLU A 23 2.29 8.58 13.74
C GLU A 23 2.04 8.43 12.23
N ALA A 24 2.51 9.38 11.41
CA ALA A 24 2.38 9.32 9.96
C ALA A 24 3.13 8.11 9.37
N LYS A 25 4.33 7.83 9.87
CA LYS A 25 5.09 6.61 9.51
C LYS A 25 4.34 5.33 9.89
N ALA A 26 3.66 5.31 11.04
CA ALA A 26 2.85 4.17 11.45
C ALA A 26 1.66 3.93 10.52
N ILE A 27 1.00 4.99 10.06
CA ILE A 27 -0.11 4.91 9.10
C ILE A 27 0.39 4.42 7.72
N ASN A 28 1.56 4.89 7.27
CA ASN A 28 2.08 4.58 5.94
C ASN A 28 2.55 3.12 5.78
N ARG A 29 2.96 2.44 6.86
CA ARG A 29 3.39 1.01 6.84
C ARG A 29 2.19 0.07 6.74
N ARG A 30 1.77 -0.25 5.50
CA ARG A 30 0.54 -1.03 5.26
C ARG A 30 0.63 -1.98 4.07
N ILE A 31 -0.37 -2.86 4.00
CA ILE A 31 -0.66 -3.73 2.85
C ILE A 31 -2.05 -3.37 2.34
N GLU A 32 -2.18 -3.13 1.03
CA GLU A 32 -3.46 -2.81 0.40
C GLU A 32 -3.99 -3.97 -0.44
N LEU A 33 -5.30 -4.18 -0.41
CA LEU A 33 -6.01 -5.14 -1.24
C LEU A 33 -6.93 -4.39 -2.20
N LYS A 34 -6.65 -4.49 -3.50
CA LYS A 34 -7.51 -3.93 -4.55
C LYS A 34 -8.21 -5.06 -5.30
N LEU A 35 -9.53 -5.09 -5.21
CA LEU A 35 -10.39 -6.01 -5.96
C LEU A 35 -10.79 -5.33 -7.27
N THR A 36 -10.59 -6.03 -8.38
CA THR A 36 -10.98 -5.55 -9.72
C THR A 36 -11.98 -6.52 -10.33
N GLU A 37 -13.02 -5.98 -10.96
CA GLU A 37 -13.94 -6.77 -11.79
C GLU A 37 -13.36 -6.95 -13.21
N LYS A 38 -13.88 -7.92 -13.95
CA LYS A 38 -13.52 -8.16 -15.35
C LYS A 38 -14.38 -7.34 -16.30
#